data_AF-A0A1Q3CGU7-F1
#
_entry.id   AF-A0A1Q3CGU7-F1
#
_cell.length_a   1.000
_cell.length_b   1.000
_cell.length_c   1.000
_cell.angle_alpha   90.00
_cell.angle_beta   90.00
_cell.angle_gamma   90.00
#
_symmetry.space_group_name_H-M   'P 1'
#
loop_
_entity.id
_entity.type
_entity.pdbx_description
1 polymer ?
#
loop_
_entity_poly.entity_id
_entity_poly.type
_entity_poly.pdbx_seq_one_letter_code
_entity_poly.pdbx_strand_id
1 'polypeptide(L)'
;MAQTLIRYFLFVNLLFASIPCQKILTQAAIGGYWQLLQKSIGISAMHMQLLSNDRVIMFDRTDFGPSNLSLPNGKCRTDFINLLFAIKLDCTAHSVEYDVLSNTFRPLMVQTDVWCSSGALMPDGRLIQTGGFNDGERRVRIFNPCNNGACDWQEIVSGLATRRWYATNHILPDGRQIIIGGRSQFNYEFYPKDAAANVYSLPFLVETNDRNTENNLYPFVHLNVDGNLFIFANNRAILLDYANNKVVKTYPVLPGGDPRNYPSTGSSVLLPLKNIQVAYIEAEVLVCGGAPKGSFVQASQGDFVAALNTCGRIKITDPNPQWIMETMPQGRVMCDMILLPNGNVLVVNGAGAGTAGWEYGRNPVLNPVLYRPDNPIGSRFEQQNPSSIPRMYHSTAILLRDGRVLVGGSNPHAYYNFTGVLFPTELSLEAFYPQYLDAKYSNLRPKIILPNSQANLGYAQKVKVRFMVTGTLAQNMVSVTMVAPSFTTHSFSMSQRVLVLGGDNVAVYLCESTYEVEVTTPNSGNVAPSGYYLLFVAHQDIPSEGIWVHVQ
;
A
#
# COMPACT_ATOMS: atom_id res chain seq x y z
N MET A 1 55.83 -47.54 39.95
CA MET A 1 55.78 -49.01 40.05
C MET A 1 54.57 -49.38 40.88
N ALA A 2 53.69 -50.20 40.31
CA ALA A 2 52.54 -50.88 40.91
C ALA A 2 51.38 -50.00 41.45
N GLN A 3 50.09 -50.26 41.20
CA GLN A 3 49.35 -51.14 40.29
C GLN A 3 47.83 -50.86 40.58
N THR A 4 47.01 -50.62 39.55
CA THR A 4 45.68 -51.24 39.26
C THR A 4 44.63 -51.48 40.38
N LEU A 5 43.29 -51.38 40.23
CA LEU A 5 42.28 -51.15 39.14
C LEU A 5 40.85 -51.35 39.76
N ILE A 6 39.77 -51.08 39.00
CA ILE A 6 38.36 -51.64 39.09
C ILE A 6 37.38 -50.78 39.96
N ARG A 7 36.31 -50.11 39.48
CA ARG A 7 35.13 -50.34 38.57
C ARG A 7 33.81 -50.79 39.30
N TYR A 8 32.67 -50.25 38.81
CA TYR A 8 31.23 -50.63 38.98
C TYR A 8 30.52 -50.18 40.31
N PHE A 9 29.26 -49.74 40.41
CA PHE A 9 28.13 -49.36 39.52
C PHE A 9 26.96 -48.78 40.39
N LEU A 10 26.10 -47.94 39.81
CA LEU A 10 24.65 -47.71 40.09
C LEU A 10 24.10 -46.96 41.35
N PHE A 11 22.98 -46.29 41.09
CA PHE A 11 21.98 -45.63 41.95
C PHE A 11 22.23 -44.21 42.45
N VAL A 12 21.78 -43.22 41.68
CA VAL A 12 21.31 -41.93 42.23
C VAL A 12 19.85 -41.73 41.82
N ASN A 13 19.00 -41.70 42.84
CA ASN A 13 17.56 -41.46 42.76
C ASN A 13 17.26 -39.98 42.47
N LEU A 14 16.19 -39.79 41.70
CA LEU A 14 15.52 -38.52 41.43
C LEU A 14 15.05 -37.83 42.73
N LEU A 15 15.42 -36.56 42.90
CA LEU A 15 14.68 -35.61 43.72
C LEU A 15 14.42 -34.35 42.90
N PHE A 16 13.15 -34.21 42.50
CA PHE A 16 12.58 -33.02 41.88
C PHE A 16 12.67 -31.84 42.86
N ALA A 17 13.43 -30.81 42.50
CA ALA A 17 13.30 -29.47 43.07
C ALA A 17 12.63 -28.57 42.03
N SER A 18 11.37 -28.26 42.29
CA SER A 18 10.54 -27.29 41.58
C SER A 18 11.15 -25.89 41.66
N ILE A 19 11.75 -25.42 40.57
CA ILE A 19 12.09 -24.01 40.37
C ILE A 19 10.88 -23.35 39.71
N PRO A 20 10.24 -22.35 40.31
CA PRO A 20 9.20 -21.60 39.63
C PRO A 20 9.87 -20.83 38.48
N CYS A 21 9.47 -21.18 37.26
CA CYS A 21 9.77 -20.44 36.04
C CYS A 21 9.22 -19.02 36.22
N GLN A 22 10.05 -18.10 36.69
CA GLN A 22 9.78 -16.68 36.61
C GLN A 22 9.76 -16.33 35.12
N LYS A 23 8.55 -16.33 34.55
CA LYS A 23 8.28 -15.61 33.31
C LYS A 23 8.76 -14.19 33.55
N ILE A 24 9.88 -13.82 32.91
CA ILE A 24 10.23 -12.43 32.71
C ILE A 24 9.06 -11.86 31.91
N LEU A 25 8.15 -11.18 32.60
CA LEU A 25 7.17 -10.30 31.98
C LEU A 25 8.00 -9.21 31.33
N THR A 26 8.29 -9.39 30.04
CA THR A 26 8.74 -8.30 29.20
C THR A 26 7.69 -7.21 29.33
N GLN A 27 8.13 -6.06 29.81
CA GLN A 27 7.38 -4.82 29.83
C GLN A 27 6.65 -4.69 28.49
N ALA A 28 5.33 -4.54 28.52
CA ALA A 28 4.51 -4.47 27.32
C ALA A 28 5.12 -3.42 26.39
N ALA A 29 5.74 -3.87 25.29
CA ALA A 29 6.38 -2.97 24.34
C ALA A 29 5.29 -2.04 23.80
N ILE A 30 5.48 -0.74 23.95
CA ILE A 30 4.59 0.26 23.38
C ILE A 30 4.88 0.27 21.88
N GLY A 31 4.00 -0.36 21.10
CA GLY A 31 4.08 -0.42 19.63
C GLY A 31 3.63 -1.78 19.08
N GLY A 32 3.15 -1.82 17.84
CA GLY A 32 2.78 -3.08 17.16
C GLY A 32 3.95 -4.08 17.03
N TYR A 33 3.74 -5.28 16.49
CA TYR A 33 4.79 -6.29 16.33
C TYR A 33 4.87 -6.86 14.92
N TRP A 34 5.95 -7.58 14.60
CA TRP A 34 6.19 -8.17 13.28
C TRP A 34 6.10 -9.70 13.31
N GLN A 35 5.59 -10.27 12.23
CA GLN A 35 5.60 -11.72 12.00
C GLN A 35 6.10 -12.03 10.59
N LEU A 36 7.14 -12.86 10.49
CA LEU A 36 7.54 -13.45 9.22
C LEU A 36 6.50 -14.48 8.77
N LEU A 37 5.97 -14.30 7.56
CA LEU A 37 4.95 -15.18 6.98
C LEU A 37 5.56 -16.21 6.04
N GLN A 38 6.43 -15.75 5.13
CA GLN A 38 7.14 -16.57 4.16
C GLN A 38 8.59 -16.15 4.11
N LYS A 39 9.51 -17.12 4.14
CA LYS A 39 10.95 -16.84 3.93
C LYS A 39 11.26 -16.43 2.49
N SER A 40 10.45 -16.89 1.54
CA SER A 40 10.55 -16.56 0.13
C SER A 40 9.22 -16.88 -0.55
N ILE A 41 8.73 -15.96 -1.38
CA ILE A 41 7.67 -16.23 -2.38
C ILE A 41 8.25 -16.44 -3.80
N GLY A 42 9.57 -16.47 -3.91
CA GLY A 42 10.31 -16.68 -5.15
C GLY A 42 10.49 -15.44 -6.03
N ILE A 43 9.81 -14.34 -5.72
CA ILE A 43 9.96 -13.03 -6.37
C ILE A 43 10.10 -11.90 -5.34
N SER A 44 10.65 -10.75 -5.72
CA SER A 44 10.55 -9.53 -4.90
C SER A 44 9.17 -8.90 -5.13
N ALA A 45 8.41 -8.65 -4.07
CA ALA A 45 7.08 -8.07 -4.17
C ALA A 45 7.13 -6.55 -4.45
N MET A 46 7.47 -6.18 -5.69
CA MET A 46 7.60 -4.77 -6.13
C MET A 46 6.24 -4.10 -6.35
N HIS A 47 5.20 -4.88 -6.66
CA HIS A 47 3.82 -4.41 -6.80
C HIS A 47 2.90 -5.30 -5.98
N MET A 48 1.86 -4.74 -5.37
CA MET A 48 0.87 -5.47 -4.59
C MET A 48 -0.54 -4.94 -4.81
N GLN A 49 -1.52 -5.85 -4.84
CA GLN A 49 -2.95 -5.55 -4.83
C GLN A 49 -3.71 -6.61 -4.02
N LEU A 50 -4.49 -6.19 -3.01
CA LEU A 50 -5.47 -7.06 -2.34
C LEU A 50 -6.74 -7.17 -3.21
N LEU A 51 -7.25 -8.39 -3.37
CA LEU A 51 -8.49 -8.70 -4.08
C LEU A 51 -9.62 -9.07 -3.11
N SER A 52 -10.87 -8.98 -3.59
CA SER A 52 -12.09 -9.23 -2.81
C SER A 52 -12.30 -10.67 -2.33
N ASN A 53 -11.41 -11.60 -2.71
CA ASN A 53 -11.37 -12.99 -2.29
C ASN A 53 -10.21 -13.29 -1.31
N ASP A 54 -9.69 -12.26 -0.63
CA ASP A 54 -8.57 -12.33 0.33
C ASP A 54 -7.26 -12.87 -0.27
N ARG A 55 -7.11 -12.74 -1.59
CA ARG A 55 -5.85 -13.02 -2.30
C ARG A 55 -5.09 -11.72 -2.53
N VAL A 56 -3.77 -11.80 -2.48
CA VAL A 56 -2.89 -10.68 -2.85
C VAL A 56 -2.14 -11.05 -4.11
N ILE A 57 -2.29 -10.23 -5.15
CA ILE A 57 -1.48 -10.35 -6.36
C ILE A 57 -0.21 -9.56 -6.15
N MET A 58 0.92 -10.22 -6.37
CA MET A 58 2.24 -9.62 -6.31
C MET A 58 3.00 -9.90 -7.60
N PHE A 59 3.84 -8.96 -8.02
CA PHE A 59 4.68 -9.18 -9.19
C PHE A 59 5.92 -8.31 -9.20
N ASP A 60 6.92 -8.86 -9.87
CA ASP A 60 8.20 -8.24 -10.19
C ASP A 60 8.35 -8.13 -11.72
N ARG A 61 9.42 -7.50 -12.16
CA ARG A 61 9.81 -7.39 -13.57
C ARG A 61 10.32 -8.70 -14.15
N THR A 62 10.34 -8.79 -15.48
CA THR A 62 10.63 -10.04 -16.19
C THR A 62 11.95 -10.05 -16.95
N ASP A 63 12.69 -8.94 -17.02
CA ASP A 63 13.81 -8.72 -17.93
C ASP A 63 15.22 -8.87 -17.30
N PHE A 64 15.33 -9.27 -16.03
CA PHE A 64 16.63 -9.50 -15.38
C PHE A 64 17.04 -10.98 -15.23
N GLY A 65 16.27 -11.91 -15.77
CA GLY A 65 16.53 -13.36 -15.70
C GLY A 65 15.55 -14.14 -14.82
N PRO A 66 15.88 -15.39 -14.45
CA PRO A 66 14.93 -16.30 -13.84
C PRO A 66 14.67 -15.93 -12.38
N SER A 67 13.42 -16.08 -11.96
CA SER A 67 13.04 -15.97 -10.55
C SER A 67 13.30 -17.26 -9.77
N ASN A 68 13.07 -17.21 -8.46
CA ASN A 68 13.21 -18.37 -7.57
C ASN A 68 11.87 -19.13 -7.40
N LEU A 69 11.04 -19.13 -8.44
CA LEU A 69 9.77 -19.86 -8.50
C LEU A 69 9.49 -20.36 -9.91
N SER A 70 9.35 -21.67 -10.10
CA SER A 70 9.06 -22.25 -11.41
C SER A 70 7.58 -22.11 -11.80
N LEU A 71 7.31 -21.92 -13.09
CA LEU A 71 5.97 -22.05 -13.65
C LEU A 71 5.57 -23.54 -13.77
N PRO A 72 4.28 -23.88 -13.57
CA PRO A 72 3.82 -25.26 -13.67
C PRO A 72 3.69 -25.71 -15.13
N ASN A 73 3.66 -27.04 -15.34
CA ASN A 73 3.30 -27.69 -16.60
C ASN A 73 4.18 -27.31 -17.82
N GLY A 74 5.45 -26.95 -17.59
CA GLY A 74 6.38 -26.57 -18.67
C GLY A 74 6.02 -25.24 -19.35
N LYS A 75 5.16 -24.42 -18.73
CA LYS A 75 4.82 -23.08 -19.20
C LYS A 75 6.06 -22.18 -19.09
N CYS A 76 6.35 -21.42 -20.13
CA CYS A 76 7.48 -20.50 -20.14
C CYS A 76 7.09 -19.21 -20.87
N ARG A 77 7.65 -18.10 -20.42
CA ARG A 77 7.70 -16.82 -21.12
C ARG A 77 8.67 -16.92 -22.28
N THR A 78 8.24 -16.42 -23.44
CA THR A 78 9.12 -16.26 -24.61
C THR A 78 9.25 -14.79 -24.95
N ASP A 79 10.46 -14.24 -24.88
CA ASP A 79 10.72 -12.85 -25.27
C ASP A 79 11.19 -12.79 -26.73
N PHE A 80 10.35 -12.23 -27.61
CA PHE A 80 10.63 -12.12 -29.04
C PHE A 80 11.24 -10.77 -29.43
N ILE A 81 11.34 -9.81 -28.50
CA ILE A 81 11.71 -8.41 -28.79
C ILE A 81 13.06 -8.04 -28.16
N ASN A 82 13.43 -8.62 -27.00
CA ASN A 82 14.72 -8.34 -26.38
C ASN A 82 15.89 -9.04 -27.11
N LEU A 83 16.59 -8.30 -27.96
CA LEU A 83 17.86 -8.71 -28.58
C LEU A 83 19.08 -8.50 -27.66
N LEU A 84 18.94 -7.73 -26.57
CA LEU A 84 20.09 -7.20 -25.84
C LEU A 84 20.30 -7.76 -24.43
N PHE A 85 19.25 -8.17 -23.70
CA PHE A 85 19.41 -8.67 -22.32
C PHE A 85 18.35 -9.73 -21.95
N ALA A 86 18.83 -10.82 -21.35
CA ALA A 86 18.12 -11.87 -20.61
C ALA A 86 17.12 -12.78 -21.37
N ILE A 87 17.58 -14.03 -21.60
CA ILE A 87 16.77 -15.26 -21.72
C ILE A 87 15.56 -15.20 -22.67
N LYS A 88 15.74 -15.75 -23.87
CA LYS A 88 14.64 -15.93 -24.85
C LYS A 88 13.50 -16.81 -24.34
N LEU A 89 13.78 -17.71 -23.38
CA LEU A 89 12.83 -18.68 -22.83
C LEU A 89 12.99 -18.77 -21.30
N ASP A 90 12.07 -18.18 -20.55
CA ASP A 90 12.08 -18.18 -19.09
C ASP A 90 10.89 -18.99 -18.54
N CYS A 91 11.19 -20.08 -17.84
CA CYS A 91 10.17 -20.98 -17.28
C CYS A 91 9.90 -20.71 -15.80
N THR A 92 10.28 -19.53 -15.31
CA THR A 92 10.03 -19.08 -13.93
C THR A 92 8.93 -18.02 -13.89
N ALA A 93 8.31 -17.87 -12.72
CA ALA A 93 7.18 -17.00 -12.49
C ALA A 93 7.66 -15.66 -11.94
N HIS A 94 7.19 -14.56 -12.53
CA HIS A 94 7.45 -13.19 -12.07
C HIS A 94 6.22 -12.53 -11.43
N SER A 95 5.17 -13.32 -11.24
CA SER A 95 3.97 -12.93 -10.52
C SER A 95 3.51 -14.09 -9.64
N VAL A 96 2.90 -13.78 -8.51
CA VAL A 96 2.30 -14.75 -7.60
C VAL A 96 0.93 -14.29 -7.13
N GLU A 97 0.06 -15.27 -6.87
CA GLU A 97 -1.15 -15.07 -6.07
C GLU A 97 -0.88 -15.65 -4.68
N TYR A 98 -0.93 -14.79 -3.65
CA TYR A 98 -0.75 -15.16 -2.25
C TYR A 98 -2.11 -15.30 -1.55
N ASP A 99 -2.34 -16.43 -0.89
CA ASP A 99 -3.46 -16.72 0.00
C ASP A 99 -3.18 -16.20 1.40
N VAL A 100 -3.91 -15.17 1.82
CA VAL A 100 -3.72 -14.58 3.15
C VAL A 100 -4.11 -15.55 4.27
N LEU A 101 -5.18 -16.33 4.07
CA LEU A 101 -5.73 -17.20 5.12
C LEU A 101 -4.87 -18.45 5.32
N SER A 102 -4.50 -19.13 4.23
CA SER A 102 -3.69 -20.34 4.32
C SER A 102 -2.19 -20.05 4.41
N ASN A 103 -1.76 -18.80 4.22
CA ASN A 103 -0.36 -18.41 4.11
C ASN A 103 0.36 -19.30 3.08
N THR A 104 -0.20 -19.39 1.87
CA THR A 104 0.39 -20.12 0.75
C THR A 104 0.41 -19.23 -0.49
N PHE A 105 1.19 -19.59 -1.51
CA PHE A 105 1.23 -18.85 -2.76
C PHE A 105 1.32 -19.80 -3.95
N ARG A 106 0.88 -19.32 -5.11
CA ARG A 106 1.04 -20.01 -6.38
C ARG A 106 1.66 -19.09 -7.44
N PRO A 107 2.43 -19.64 -8.38
CA PRO A 107 2.95 -18.88 -9.51
C PRO A 107 1.82 -18.43 -10.45
N LEU A 108 1.99 -17.24 -11.02
CA LEU A 108 1.21 -16.69 -12.13
C LEU A 108 2.13 -16.43 -13.32
N MET A 109 1.60 -16.59 -14.52
CA MET A 109 2.33 -16.25 -15.74
C MET A 109 2.07 -14.80 -16.10
N VAL A 110 3.13 -14.04 -16.28
CA VAL A 110 3.08 -12.75 -16.96
C VAL A 110 4.04 -12.78 -18.16
N GLN A 111 3.54 -12.38 -19.32
CA GLN A 111 4.23 -12.56 -20.59
C GLN A 111 5.08 -11.34 -20.95
N THR A 112 4.61 -10.14 -20.67
CA THR A 112 5.32 -8.89 -20.99
C THR A 112 5.78 -8.20 -19.72
N ASP A 113 6.80 -7.33 -19.80
CA ASP A 113 7.43 -6.75 -18.61
C ASP A 113 6.55 -5.72 -17.88
N VAL A 114 6.29 -5.97 -16.59
CA VAL A 114 5.46 -5.15 -15.70
C VAL A 114 6.28 -4.15 -14.89
N TRP A 115 7.59 -4.06 -15.10
CA TRP A 115 8.47 -3.16 -14.37
C TRP A 115 7.94 -1.72 -14.39
N CYS A 116 7.85 -1.11 -13.20
CA CYS A 116 7.42 0.29 -13.03
C CYS A 116 6.05 0.59 -13.62
N SER A 117 5.16 -0.39 -13.57
CA SER A 117 3.80 -0.23 -14.01
C SER A 117 2.92 0.38 -12.90
N SER A 118 1.63 0.51 -13.20
CA SER A 118 0.60 1.02 -12.29
C SER A 118 -0.69 0.22 -12.48
N GLY A 119 -1.66 0.38 -11.58
CA GLY A 119 -2.94 -0.32 -11.68
C GLY A 119 -3.97 0.15 -10.67
N ALA A 120 -5.17 -0.40 -10.80
CA ALA A 120 -6.25 -0.29 -9.82
C ALA A 120 -7.28 -1.41 -10.03
N LEU A 121 -8.15 -1.62 -9.04
CA LEU A 121 -9.33 -2.46 -9.21
C LEU A 121 -10.41 -1.71 -9.99
N MET A 122 -11.12 -2.43 -10.85
CA MET A 122 -12.36 -2.00 -11.49
C MET A 122 -13.56 -2.21 -10.57
N PRO A 123 -14.74 -1.63 -10.87
CA PRO A 123 -15.94 -1.82 -10.06
C PRO A 123 -16.32 -3.30 -9.87
N ASP A 124 -16.02 -4.16 -10.86
CA ASP A 124 -16.30 -5.60 -10.81
C ASP A 124 -15.23 -6.41 -10.04
N GLY A 125 -14.21 -5.76 -9.46
CA GLY A 125 -13.15 -6.40 -8.69
C GLY A 125 -11.99 -6.97 -9.52
N ARG A 126 -12.02 -6.81 -10.85
CA ARG A 126 -10.86 -7.16 -11.69
C ARG A 126 -9.72 -6.19 -11.44
N LEU A 127 -8.49 -6.72 -11.37
CA LEU A 127 -7.29 -5.90 -11.36
C LEU A 127 -6.91 -5.56 -12.80
N ILE A 128 -6.81 -4.26 -13.08
CA ILE A 128 -6.24 -3.75 -14.32
C ILE A 128 -4.89 -3.14 -14.00
N GLN A 129 -3.86 -3.70 -14.61
CA GLN A 129 -2.50 -3.19 -14.57
C GLN A 129 -2.19 -2.58 -15.95
N THR A 130 -1.60 -1.39 -15.98
CA THR A 130 -1.27 -0.67 -17.20
C THR A 130 0.20 -0.29 -17.27
N GLY A 131 0.78 -0.36 -18.46
CA GLY A 131 2.16 0.02 -18.70
C GLY A 131 3.17 -1.03 -18.27
N GLY A 132 4.43 -0.61 -18.14
CA GLY A 132 5.56 -1.50 -17.92
C GLY A 132 6.79 -1.00 -18.67
N PHE A 133 7.77 -1.88 -18.86
CA PHE A 133 9.00 -1.58 -19.58
C PHE A 133 9.05 -2.33 -20.92
N ASN A 134 9.77 -1.80 -21.92
CA ASN A 134 9.94 -2.42 -23.24
C ASN A 134 8.63 -2.95 -23.86
N ASP A 135 8.48 -4.28 -23.99
CA ASP A 135 7.31 -4.93 -24.58
C ASP A 135 6.02 -4.72 -23.77
N GLY A 136 6.15 -4.27 -22.52
CA GLY A 136 5.11 -3.92 -21.57
C GLY A 136 4.61 -2.49 -21.63
N GLU A 137 5.34 -1.56 -22.26
CA GLU A 137 5.11 -0.12 -22.07
C GLU A 137 3.72 0.37 -22.53
N ARG A 138 3.05 -0.34 -23.45
CA ARG A 138 1.69 -0.05 -23.94
C ARG A 138 0.67 -1.12 -23.59
N ARG A 139 1.01 -2.04 -22.70
CA ARG A 139 0.17 -3.18 -22.35
C ARG A 139 -0.87 -2.80 -21.32
N VAL A 140 -2.00 -3.49 -21.39
CA VAL A 140 -2.96 -3.59 -20.30
C VAL A 140 -3.05 -5.06 -19.94
N ARG A 141 -2.90 -5.38 -18.66
CA ARG A 141 -3.00 -6.74 -18.14
C ARG A 141 -4.16 -6.81 -17.17
N ILE A 142 -5.02 -7.80 -17.35
CA ILE A 142 -6.24 -8.00 -16.58
C ILE A 142 -6.08 -9.28 -15.77
N PHE A 143 -6.29 -9.19 -14.46
CA PHE A 143 -6.41 -10.36 -13.59
C PHE A 143 -7.84 -10.48 -13.08
N ASN A 144 -8.48 -11.60 -13.43
CA ASN A 144 -9.82 -11.95 -12.99
C ASN A 144 -9.71 -12.96 -11.84
N PRO A 145 -10.03 -12.58 -10.58
CA PRO A 145 -9.97 -13.52 -9.47
C PRO A 145 -10.91 -14.72 -9.68
N CYS A 146 -10.46 -15.88 -9.21
CA CYS A 146 -11.20 -17.13 -9.30
C CYS A 146 -10.98 -17.96 -8.02
N ASN A 147 -11.91 -18.85 -7.71
CA ASN A 147 -11.83 -19.67 -6.49
C ASN A 147 -11.09 -21.00 -6.71
N ASN A 148 -10.97 -21.46 -7.95
CA ASN A 148 -10.36 -22.75 -8.29
C ASN A 148 -8.85 -22.67 -8.60
N GLY A 149 -8.24 -21.48 -8.47
CA GLY A 149 -6.82 -21.26 -8.74
C GLY A 149 -6.40 -21.40 -10.22
N ALA A 150 -7.35 -21.44 -11.16
CA ALA A 150 -7.07 -21.58 -12.60
C ALA A 150 -6.94 -20.24 -13.34
N CYS A 151 -7.20 -19.12 -12.66
CA CYS A 151 -7.08 -17.77 -13.21
C CYS A 151 -5.62 -17.36 -13.32
N ASP A 152 -5.34 -16.62 -14.39
CA ASP A 152 -4.04 -16.10 -14.75
C ASP A 152 -4.22 -14.76 -15.47
N TRP A 153 -3.12 -14.07 -15.76
CA TRP A 153 -3.16 -12.79 -16.45
C TRP A 153 -3.65 -12.91 -17.89
N GLN A 154 -4.51 -11.96 -18.29
CA GLN A 154 -4.91 -11.73 -19.68
C GLN A 154 -4.26 -10.45 -20.16
N GLU A 155 -3.46 -10.51 -21.22
CA GLU A 155 -2.73 -9.34 -21.72
C GLU A 155 -3.32 -8.80 -23.02
N ILE A 156 -3.62 -7.50 -23.03
CA ILE A 156 -4.10 -6.77 -24.20
C ILE A 156 -2.92 -6.03 -24.82
N VAL A 157 -2.63 -6.39 -26.07
CA VAL A 157 -1.65 -5.71 -26.92
C VAL A 157 -2.17 -4.31 -27.26
N SER A 158 -1.30 -3.30 -27.15
CA SER A 158 -1.65 -1.91 -27.50
C SER A 158 -2.89 -1.38 -26.77
N GLY A 159 -3.11 -1.84 -25.54
CA GLY A 159 -4.21 -1.37 -24.70
C GLY A 159 -4.10 0.13 -24.39
N LEU A 160 -2.88 0.68 -24.37
CA LEU A 160 -2.59 2.11 -24.17
C LEU A 160 -2.19 2.81 -25.47
N ALA A 161 -2.60 4.08 -25.61
CA ALA A 161 -2.30 4.91 -26.77
C ALA A 161 -0.85 5.42 -26.76
N THR A 162 -0.30 5.69 -25.57
CA THR A 162 1.11 6.01 -25.39
C THR A 162 1.78 5.05 -24.42
N ARG A 163 3.12 5.06 -24.40
CA ARG A 163 3.91 4.30 -23.45
C ARG A 163 3.66 4.81 -22.02
N ARG A 164 3.64 3.92 -21.03
CA ARG A 164 3.44 4.23 -19.61
C ARG A 164 4.48 3.47 -18.80
N TRP A 165 5.45 4.19 -18.27
CA TRP A 165 6.50 3.68 -17.38
C TRP A 165 6.67 4.71 -16.26
N TYR A 166 6.47 4.33 -14.99
CA TYR A 166 6.26 5.23 -13.86
C TYR A 166 5.05 6.19 -13.97
N ALA A 167 3.94 5.68 -14.53
CA ALA A 167 2.66 6.39 -14.54
C ALA A 167 1.87 6.12 -13.24
N THR A 168 0.84 6.91 -12.95
CA THR A 168 -0.08 6.67 -11.83
C THR A 168 -1.47 6.33 -12.36
N ASN A 169 -2.11 5.31 -11.79
CA ASN A 169 -3.53 5.00 -12.05
C ASN A 169 -4.41 5.52 -10.92
N HIS A 170 -5.65 5.88 -11.25
CA HIS A 170 -6.70 6.09 -10.26
C HIS A 170 -8.06 5.65 -10.83
N ILE A 171 -8.86 4.96 -10.01
CA ILE A 171 -10.25 4.62 -10.35
C ILE A 171 -11.16 5.86 -10.29
N LEU A 172 -12.03 6.04 -11.27
CA LEU A 172 -12.90 7.20 -11.40
C LEU A 172 -14.35 6.87 -11.01
N PRO A 173 -15.17 7.89 -10.66
CA PRO A 173 -16.59 7.74 -10.37
C PRO A 173 -17.41 7.07 -11.49
N ASP A 174 -16.97 7.19 -12.74
CA ASP A 174 -17.61 6.58 -13.92
C ASP A 174 -17.17 5.11 -14.15
N GLY A 175 -16.33 4.57 -13.27
CA GLY A 175 -15.84 3.19 -13.33
C GLY A 175 -14.64 2.99 -14.26
N ARG A 176 -14.16 4.03 -14.95
CA ARG A 176 -12.91 3.96 -15.73
C ARG A 176 -11.69 4.20 -14.84
N GLN A 177 -10.51 3.90 -15.36
CA GLN A 177 -9.24 4.30 -14.77
C GLN A 177 -8.63 5.42 -15.59
N ILE A 178 -8.12 6.45 -14.92
CA ILE A 178 -7.22 7.42 -15.52
C ILE A 178 -5.78 6.96 -15.32
N ILE A 179 -4.95 7.10 -16.36
CA ILE A 179 -3.51 6.82 -16.33
C ILE A 179 -2.77 8.13 -16.58
N ILE A 180 -2.07 8.65 -15.58
CA ILE A 180 -1.44 9.97 -15.60
C ILE A 180 0.08 9.84 -15.69
N GLY A 181 0.66 10.51 -16.68
CA GLY A 181 2.09 10.68 -16.78
C GLY A 181 2.84 9.42 -17.20
N GLY A 182 4.05 9.28 -16.66
CA GLY A 182 5.06 8.33 -17.09
C GLY A 182 6.29 9.03 -17.67
N ARG A 183 7.40 8.31 -17.82
CA ARG A 183 8.68 8.88 -18.25
C ARG A 183 8.57 9.57 -19.62
N SER A 184 8.80 10.88 -19.61
CA SER A 184 8.63 11.78 -20.76
C SER A 184 7.21 11.77 -21.34
N GLN A 185 6.19 11.49 -20.53
CA GLN A 185 4.79 11.54 -20.91
C GLN A 185 4.10 12.66 -20.11
N PHE A 186 3.77 13.75 -20.79
CA PHE A 186 3.16 14.93 -20.19
C PHE A 186 1.66 14.99 -20.51
N ASN A 187 0.99 13.87 -20.28
CA ASN A 187 -0.39 13.65 -20.69
C ASN A 187 -1.06 12.57 -19.81
N TYR A 188 -2.36 12.43 -19.95
CA TYR A 188 -3.13 11.32 -19.39
C TYR A 188 -4.01 10.65 -20.45
N GLU A 189 -4.45 9.43 -20.18
CA GLU A 189 -5.44 8.70 -20.98
C GLU A 189 -6.35 7.85 -20.06
N PHE A 190 -7.38 7.22 -20.62
CA PHE A 190 -8.33 6.40 -19.87
C PHE A 190 -8.33 4.93 -20.32
N TYR A 191 -8.68 4.05 -19.39
CA TYR A 191 -8.98 2.66 -19.66
C TYR A 191 -10.28 2.21 -18.94
N PRO A 192 -11.21 1.50 -19.61
CA PRO A 192 -11.26 1.29 -21.05
C PRO A 192 -11.43 2.62 -21.80
N LYS A 193 -11.14 2.61 -23.10
CA LYS A 193 -11.25 3.79 -23.96
C LYS A 193 -12.68 3.91 -24.49
N ASP A 194 -13.25 5.11 -24.48
CA ASP A 194 -14.58 5.36 -25.07
C ASP A 194 -14.53 5.36 -26.61
N ALA A 195 -13.39 5.76 -27.19
CA ALA A 195 -13.10 5.79 -28.63
C ALA A 195 -11.57 5.62 -28.88
N ALA A 196 -11.12 5.55 -30.14
CA ALA A 196 -9.70 5.37 -30.44
C ALA A 196 -8.83 6.57 -29.99
N ALA A 197 -7.77 6.28 -29.22
CA ALA A 197 -6.60 7.12 -28.92
C ALA A 197 -6.83 8.54 -28.35
N ASN A 198 -7.70 8.71 -27.35
CA ASN A 198 -7.78 9.99 -26.63
C ASN A 198 -6.65 10.10 -25.58
N VAL A 199 -5.58 10.80 -25.96
CA VAL A 199 -4.51 11.25 -25.06
C VAL A 199 -4.70 12.75 -24.82
N TYR A 200 -4.73 13.15 -23.54
CA TYR A 200 -5.02 14.52 -23.12
C TYR A 200 -3.74 15.17 -22.59
N SER A 201 -3.37 16.31 -23.15
CA SER A 201 -2.20 17.07 -22.70
C SER A 201 -2.37 17.53 -21.26
N LEU A 202 -1.32 17.39 -20.43
CA LEU A 202 -1.26 17.88 -19.07
C LEU A 202 0.03 18.70 -18.87
N PRO A 203 0.04 19.99 -19.26
CA PRO A 203 1.23 20.85 -19.17
C PRO A 203 1.85 20.94 -17.78
N PHE A 204 1.06 20.75 -16.72
CA PHE A 204 1.54 20.70 -15.34
C PHE A 204 2.70 19.71 -15.12
N LEU A 205 2.72 18.57 -15.83
CA LEU A 205 3.82 17.60 -15.76
C LEU A 205 5.09 18.10 -16.46
N VAL A 206 5.00 19.04 -17.40
CA VAL A 206 6.17 19.73 -17.96
C VAL A 206 6.70 20.74 -16.94
N GLU A 207 5.80 21.53 -16.36
CA GLU A 207 6.16 22.61 -15.42
C GLU A 207 6.77 22.10 -14.11
N THR A 208 6.56 20.84 -13.77
CA THR A 208 7.09 20.17 -12.58
C THR A 208 8.27 19.26 -12.88
N ASN A 209 8.67 19.12 -14.14
CA ASN A 209 9.84 18.37 -14.57
C ASN A 209 11.04 19.30 -14.62
N ASP A 210 11.95 19.19 -13.65
CA ASP A 210 13.17 20.00 -13.68
C ASP A 210 14.10 19.48 -14.78
N ARG A 211 14.64 20.41 -15.59
CA ARG A 211 15.53 20.05 -16.71
C ARG A 211 16.69 19.15 -16.23
N ASN A 212 16.91 18.05 -16.96
CA ASN A 212 17.94 17.04 -16.69
C ASN A 212 17.79 16.30 -15.35
N THR A 213 16.66 16.42 -14.67
CA THR A 213 16.40 15.74 -13.39
C THR A 213 15.06 15.01 -13.48
N GLU A 214 15.05 13.72 -13.19
CA GLU A 214 13.79 13.03 -12.95
C GLU A 214 13.32 13.40 -11.54
N ASN A 215 12.10 13.91 -11.38
CA ASN A 215 11.58 14.30 -10.07
C ASN A 215 10.05 14.40 -9.97
N ASN A 216 9.34 13.94 -10.99
CA ASN A 216 7.87 14.05 -11.05
C ASN A 216 7.18 12.77 -11.57
N LEU A 217 7.87 11.63 -11.49
CA LEU A 217 7.36 10.33 -11.88
C LEU A 217 6.55 9.68 -10.74
N TYR A 218 5.54 8.86 -11.05
CA TYR A 218 4.48 8.50 -10.11
C TYR A 218 3.87 9.72 -9.39
N PRO A 219 3.24 10.67 -10.11
CA PRO A 219 2.55 11.78 -9.48
C PRO A 219 1.54 11.25 -8.45
N PHE A 220 1.40 11.92 -7.31
CA PHE A 220 0.42 11.52 -6.30
C PHE A 220 -0.94 12.02 -6.73
N VAL A 221 -1.86 11.10 -7.00
CA VAL A 221 -3.20 11.40 -7.51
C VAL A 221 -4.22 10.97 -6.46
N HIS A 222 -5.05 11.91 -6.02
CA HIS A 222 -6.15 11.67 -5.09
C HIS A 222 -7.44 12.24 -5.67
N LEU A 223 -8.48 11.42 -5.78
CA LEU A 223 -9.82 11.91 -6.16
C LEU A 223 -10.42 12.77 -5.03
N ASN A 224 -10.78 14.00 -5.33
CA ASN A 224 -11.40 14.93 -4.39
C ASN A 224 -12.92 14.67 -4.29
N VAL A 225 -13.54 15.20 -3.23
CA VAL A 225 -14.97 15.01 -2.92
C VAL A 225 -15.92 15.63 -3.95
N ASP A 226 -15.44 16.57 -4.76
CA ASP A 226 -16.18 17.20 -5.87
C ASP A 226 -16.06 16.43 -7.20
N GLY A 227 -15.30 15.33 -7.22
CA GLY A 227 -15.03 14.54 -8.42
C GLY A 227 -13.80 14.99 -9.20
N ASN A 228 -13.13 16.08 -8.85
CA ASN A 228 -11.88 16.50 -9.49
C ASN A 228 -10.67 15.74 -8.91
N LEU A 229 -9.53 15.73 -9.61
CA LEU A 229 -8.32 15.05 -9.15
C LEU A 229 -7.32 16.03 -8.57
N PHE A 230 -6.96 15.87 -7.30
CA PHE A 230 -5.77 16.49 -6.74
C PHE A 230 -4.55 15.74 -7.29
N ILE A 231 -3.67 16.46 -8.01
CA ILE A 231 -2.44 15.90 -8.58
C ILE A 231 -1.27 16.66 -8.00
N PHE A 232 -0.41 15.96 -7.26
CA PHE A 232 0.86 16.48 -6.74
C PHE A 232 2.02 15.87 -7.52
N ALA A 233 2.92 16.72 -8.00
CA ALA A 233 4.09 16.33 -8.76
C ALA A 233 5.28 17.23 -8.39
N ASN A 234 6.44 16.61 -8.13
CA ASN A 234 7.64 17.26 -7.62
C ASN A 234 7.38 17.93 -6.26
N ASN A 235 7.03 19.21 -6.23
CA ASN A 235 6.74 19.99 -5.02
C ASN A 235 5.49 20.89 -5.16
N ARG A 236 4.71 20.69 -6.23
CA ARG A 236 3.54 21.50 -6.60
C ARG A 236 2.31 20.62 -6.72
N ALA A 237 1.13 21.22 -6.62
CA ALA A 237 -0.12 20.53 -6.87
C ALA A 237 -1.15 21.37 -7.63
N ILE A 238 -2.06 20.68 -8.31
CA ILE A 238 -3.23 21.22 -8.99
C ILE A 238 -4.48 20.42 -8.65
N LEU A 239 -5.66 21.01 -8.89
CA LEU A 239 -6.93 20.31 -8.97
C LEU A 239 -7.35 20.26 -10.44
N LEU A 240 -7.45 19.06 -11.00
CA LEU A 240 -7.76 18.82 -12.40
C LEU A 240 -9.21 18.32 -12.54
N ASP A 241 -10.01 19.08 -13.28
CA ASP A 241 -11.23 18.57 -13.91
C ASP A 241 -10.81 17.77 -15.15
N TYR A 242 -10.69 16.46 -14.99
CA TYR A 242 -10.22 15.56 -16.04
C TYR A 242 -11.26 15.34 -17.13
N ALA A 243 -12.55 15.60 -16.85
CA ALA A 243 -13.63 15.44 -17.81
C ALA A 243 -13.58 16.56 -18.86
N ASN A 244 -13.24 17.77 -18.44
CA ASN A 244 -13.09 18.94 -19.31
C ASN A 244 -11.64 19.30 -19.64
N ASN A 245 -10.67 18.50 -19.19
CA ASN A 245 -9.23 18.75 -19.31
C ASN A 245 -8.83 20.17 -18.84
N LYS A 246 -9.29 20.57 -17.65
CA LYS A 246 -9.12 21.92 -17.12
C LYS A 246 -8.54 21.91 -15.71
N VAL A 247 -7.47 22.67 -15.49
CA VAL A 247 -7.00 22.97 -14.15
C VAL A 247 -7.96 23.97 -13.51
N VAL A 248 -8.68 23.55 -12.47
CA VAL A 248 -9.67 24.38 -11.77
C VAL A 248 -9.08 25.09 -10.56
N LYS A 249 -7.95 24.59 -10.03
CA LYS A 249 -7.24 25.19 -8.90
C LYS A 249 -5.75 24.87 -8.95
N THR A 250 -4.93 25.81 -8.51
CA THR A 250 -3.50 25.60 -8.25
C THR A 250 -3.25 25.80 -6.77
N TYR A 251 -2.51 24.89 -6.15
CA TYR A 251 -2.18 24.93 -4.73
C TYR A 251 -0.84 25.64 -4.50
N PRO A 252 -0.59 26.20 -3.30
CA PRO A 252 0.73 26.74 -2.97
C PRO A 252 1.81 25.66 -3.12
N VAL A 253 3.03 26.09 -3.43
CA VAL A 253 4.21 25.22 -3.44
C VAL A 253 4.43 24.67 -2.03
N LEU A 254 4.75 23.38 -1.92
CA LEU A 254 5.09 22.77 -0.65
C LEU A 254 6.33 23.46 -0.05
N PRO A 255 6.28 23.98 1.19
CA PRO A 255 7.44 24.62 1.82
C PRO A 255 8.69 23.75 1.82
N GLY A 256 9.86 24.39 1.66
CA GLY A 256 11.17 23.74 1.49
C GLY A 256 11.56 23.55 0.02
N GLY A 257 10.59 23.40 -0.89
CA GLY A 257 10.86 23.29 -2.33
C GLY A 257 11.47 21.96 -2.79
N ASP A 258 11.58 20.98 -1.89
CA ASP A 258 12.13 19.66 -2.23
C ASP A 258 11.13 18.76 -2.97
N PRO A 259 11.60 17.99 -3.97
CA PRO A 259 10.80 16.99 -4.67
C PRO A 259 10.33 15.85 -3.75
N ARG A 260 9.09 15.39 -3.94
CA ARG A 260 8.52 14.24 -3.20
C ARG A 260 8.24 13.03 -4.08
N ASN A 261 8.29 13.17 -5.40
CA ASN A 261 8.03 12.07 -6.34
C ASN A 261 9.35 11.38 -6.73
N TYR A 262 9.25 10.25 -7.44
CA TYR A 262 10.44 9.49 -7.83
C TYR A 262 11.43 10.36 -8.62
N PRO A 263 12.74 10.25 -8.34
CA PRO A 263 13.44 9.32 -7.44
C PRO A 263 13.65 9.84 -6.02
N SER A 264 13.16 11.05 -5.70
CA SER A 264 13.21 11.55 -4.33
C SER A 264 12.26 10.79 -3.42
N THR A 265 11.14 10.29 -3.96
CA THR A 265 10.31 9.21 -3.40
C THR A 265 9.96 9.38 -1.92
N GLY A 266 9.21 10.43 -1.62
CA GLY A 266 8.31 10.45 -0.46
C GLY A 266 7.03 9.67 -0.76
N SER A 267 5.99 9.92 0.01
CA SER A 267 4.67 9.31 -0.19
C SER A 267 3.54 10.26 0.19
N SER A 268 2.32 9.88 -0.15
CA SER A 268 1.14 10.71 0.11
C SER A 268 -0.12 9.88 0.32
N VAL A 269 -1.02 10.41 1.15
CA VAL A 269 -2.37 9.87 1.39
C VAL A 269 -3.40 10.99 1.38
N LEU A 270 -4.60 10.69 0.88
CA LEU A 270 -5.82 11.40 1.23
C LEU A 270 -6.21 10.92 2.64
N LEU A 271 -6.21 11.82 3.62
CA LEU A 271 -6.62 11.50 4.99
C LEU A 271 -8.09 11.03 5.01
N PRO A 272 -8.51 10.25 6.02
CA PRO A 272 -9.84 9.68 6.05
C PRO A 272 -10.93 10.74 5.85
N LEU A 273 -11.85 10.49 4.94
CA LEU A 273 -13.00 11.37 4.74
C LEU A 273 -14.00 11.10 5.85
N LYS A 274 -14.31 12.15 6.61
CA LYS A 274 -15.24 12.12 7.73
C LYS A 274 -16.46 12.98 7.44
N ASN A 275 -17.54 12.76 8.19
CA ASN A 275 -18.79 13.49 8.04
C ASN A 275 -19.30 13.49 6.59
N ILE A 276 -19.17 12.36 5.90
CA ILE A 276 -19.42 12.25 4.45
C ILE A 276 -20.91 12.39 4.05
N GLN A 277 -21.79 12.63 5.03
CA GLN A 277 -23.22 12.87 4.88
C GLN A 277 -23.57 14.36 4.84
N VAL A 278 -22.64 15.25 5.25
CA VAL A 278 -22.89 16.69 5.23
C VAL A 278 -22.65 17.30 3.85
N ALA A 279 -23.21 18.49 3.60
CA ALA A 279 -23.08 19.17 2.31
C ALA A 279 -21.63 19.56 1.96
N TYR A 280 -20.82 19.87 2.97
CA TYR A 280 -19.42 20.24 2.80
C TYR A 280 -18.53 19.19 3.47
N ILE A 281 -17.94 18.31 2.66
CA ILE A 281 -17.02 17.27 3.13
C ILE A 281 -15.61 17.83 3.10
N GLU A 282 -14.95 17.82 4.25
CA GLU A 282 -13.55 18.20 4.33
C GLU A 282 -12.65 17.07 3.79
N ALA A 283 -11.71 17.46 2.94
CA ALA A 283 -10.69 16.58 2.39
C ALA A 283 -9.31 17.19 2.61
N GLU A 284 -8.39 16.38 3.11
CA GLU A 284 -7.02 16.78 3.43
C GLU A 284 -6.03 15.78 2.87
N VAL A 285 -4.91 16.27 2.32
CA VAL A 285 -3.83 15.44 1.80
C VAL A 285 -2.61 15.62 2.68
N LEU A 286 -1.96 14.51 3.02
CA LEU A 286 -0.66 14.47 3.68
C LEU A 286 0.40 14.01 2.69
N VAL A 287 1.54 14.69 2.65
CA VAL A 287 2.72 14.35 1.84
C VAL A 287 3.93 14.31 2.76
N CYS A 288 4.66 13.19 2.80
CA CYS A 288 5.75 12.98 3.76
C CYS A 288 7.02 12.45 3.09
N GLY A 289 8.16 12.84 3.66
CA GLY A 289 9.45 12.23 3.36
C GLY A 289 9.97 12.53 1.95
N GLY A 290 10.86 11.67 1.49
CA GLY A 290 11.60 11.82 0.24
C GLY A 290 13.02 12.36 0.45
N ALA A 291 13.71 12.71 -0.62
CA ALA A 291 15.09 13.18 -0.59
C ALA A 291 15.20 14.66 -0.99
N PRO A 292 16.18 15.41 -0.44
CA PRO A 292 16.42 16.79 -0.84
C PRO A 292 16.69 16.93 -2.35
N LYS A 293 16.40 18.11 -2.91
CA LYS A 293 16.66 18.40 -4.32
C LYS A 293 18.14 18.12 -4.68
N GLY A 294 18.37 17.43 -5.80
CA GLY A 294 19.71 17.07 -6.28
C GLY A 294 20.32 15.81 -5.65
N SER A 295 19.64 15.15 -4.71
CA SER A 295 20.15 13.95 -4.04
C SER A 295 20.42 12.78 -4.99
N PHE A 296 19.65 12.64 -6.07
CA PHE A 296 19.84 11.55 -7.03
C PHE A 296 21.19 11.65 -7.77
N VAL A 297 21.58 12.87 -8.15
CA VAL A 297 22.88 13.13 -8.81
C VAL A 297 24.03 12.93 -7.83
N GLN A 298 23.85 13.32 -6.56
CA GLN A 298 24.84 13.07 -5.51
C GLN A 298 24.99 11.56 -5.22
N ALA A 299 23.88 10.82 -5.15
CA ALA A 299 23.90 9.39 -4.90
C ALA A 299 24.63 8.61 -6.00
N SER A 300 24.52 9.03 -7.27
CA SER A 300 25.28 8.43 -8.38
C SER A 300 26.78 8.71 -8.32
N GLN A 301 27.20 9.69 -7.52
CA GLN A 301 28.60 10.03 -7.22
C GLN A 301 29.08 9.42 -5.89
N GLY A 302 28.23 8.65 -5.20
CA GLY A 302 28.55 8.02 -3.93
C GLY A 302 28.29 8.89 -2.69
N ASP A 303 27.64 10.04 -2.86
CA ASP A 303 27.24 10.92 -1.75
C ASP A 303 25.74 10.75 -1.44
N PHE A 304 25.43 10.24 -0.24
CA PHE A 304 24.09 9.85 0.17
C PHE A 304 23.52 10.83 1.18
N VAL A 305 22.82 11.84 0.67
CA VAL A 305 22.22 12.92 1.48
C VAL A 305 21.14 12.38 2.42
N ALA A 306 21.05 12.91 3.64
CA ALA A 306 20.00 12.56 4.59
C ALA A 306 18.60 12.82 4.00
N ALA A 307 17.70 11.86 4.20
CA ALA A 307 16.32 11.95 3.74
C ALA A 307 15.53 13.01 4.53
N LEU A 308 14.50 13.54 3.90
CA LEU A 308 13.59 14.52 4.50
C LEU A 308 12.77 13.85 5.60
N ASN A 309 12.66 14.52 6.74
CA ASN A 309 11.72 14.16 7.81
C ASN A 309 10.46 15.04 7.79
N THR A 310 10.34 15.97 6.86
CA THR A 310 9.20 16.90 6.79
C THR A 310 7.96 16.24 6.20
N CYS A 311 6.80 16.58 6.73
CA CYS A 311 5.48 16.27 6.20
C CYS A 311 4.68 17.56 6.00
N GLY A 312 3.98 17.69 4.87
CA GLY A 312 3.01 18.75 4.63
C GLY A 312 1.59 18.20 4.62
N ARG A 313 0.71 18.79 5.41
CA ARG A 313 -0.74 18.55 5.40
C ARG A 313 -1.44 19.76 4.78
N ILE A 314 -2.35 19.52 3.84
CA ILE A 314 -3.13 20.58 3.19
C ILE A 314 -4.59 20.21 3.12
N LYS A 315 -5.46 21.15 3.48
CA LYS A 315 -6.91 21.03 3.29
C LYS A 315 -7.26 21.45 1.87
N ILE A 316 -7.44 20.47 0.98
CA ILE A 316 -7.60 20.72 -0.46
C ILE A 316 -8.93 21.39 -0.81
N THR A 317 -9.93 21.15 0.03
CA THR A 317 -11.29 21.71 -0.03
C THR A 317 -11.39 23.15 0.47
N ASP A 318 -10.41 23.61 1.25
CA ASP A 318 -10.37 25.00 1.75
C ASP A 318 -10.34 26.00 0.59
N PRO A 319 -11.16 27.05 0.57
CA PRO A 319 -11.09 28.11 -0.45
C PRO A 319 -9.70 28.74 -0.58
N ASN A 320 -8.94 28.83 0.52
CA ASN A 320 -7.56 29.32 0.55
C ASN A 320 -6.62 28.27 1.19
N PRO A 321 -6.29 27.19 0.47
CA PRO A 321 -5.60 26.05 1.06
C PRO A 321 -4.15 26.40 1.40
N GLN A 322 -3.71 26.04 2.60
CA GLN A 322 -2.35 26.28 3.09
C GLN A 322 -1.70 24.97 3.56
N TRP A 323 -0.38 24.87 3.36
CA TRP A 323 0.41 23.77 3.90
C TRP A 323 0.71 23.99 5.38
N ILE A 324 0.39 23.00 6.19
CA ILE A 324 0.81 22.89 7.60
C ILE A 324 1.94 21.86 7.64
N MET A 325 3.13 22.31 8.06
CA MET A 325 4.32 21.47 8.11
C MET A 325 4.50 20.83 9.49
N GLU A 326 4.83 19.55 9.50
CA GLU A 326 5.22 18.78 10.69
C GLU A 326 6.47 17.96 10.39
N THR A 327 7.09 17.38 11.41
CA THR A 327 8.29 16.55 11.26
C THR A 327 8.05 15.14 11.79
N MET A 328 8.35 14.15 10.97
CA MET A 328 8.46 12.75 11.40
C MET A 328 9.63 12.59 12.39
N PRO A 329 9.61 11.54 13.24
CA PRO A 329 10.70 11.24 14.16
C PRO A 329 12.05 11.00 13.49
N GLN A 330 12.06 10.60 12.21
CA GLN A 330 13.26 10.34 11.42
C GLN A 330 13.01 10.62 9.94
N GLY A 331 14.07 11.00 9.22
CA GLY A 331 14.05 11.18 7.77
C GLY A 331 13.79 9.87 7.05
N ARG A 332 13.00 9.91 5.98
CA ARG A 332 12.62 8.69 5.25
C ARG A 332 12.37 8.94 3.77
N VAL A 333 13.12 8.24 2.92
CA VAL A 333 12.89 8.06 1.48
C VAL A 333 12.41 6.63 1.22
N MET A 334 11.65 6.41 0.15
CA MET A 334 11.06 5.11 -0.22
C MET A 334 10.06 4.56 0.80
N CYS A 335 9.30 5.44 1.45
CA CYS A 335 8.31 5.05 2.44
C CYS A 335 6.96 4.69 1.82
N ASP A 336 6.30 3.65 2.31
CA ASP A 336 4.88 3.42 2.03
C ASP A 336 4.03 4.09 3.12
N MET A 337 2.95 4.78 2.72
CA MET A 337 1.95 5.31 3.63
C MET A 337 0.63 4.56 3.44
N ILE A 338 0.21 3.81 4.47
CA ILE A 338 -0.95 2.93 4.43
C ILE A 338 -2.02 3.44 5.38
N LEU A 339 -3.22 3.69 4.87
CA LEU A 339 -4.38 4.00 5.70
C LEU A 339 -4.84 2.73 6.45
N LEU A 340 -5.06 2.87 7.76
CA LEU A 340 -5.55 1.79 8.63
C LEU A 340 -7.07 1.90 8.83
N PRO A 341 -7.75 0.82 9.25
CA PRO A 341 -9.21 0.82 9.43
C PRO A 341 -9.70 1.87 10.44
N ASN A 342 -8.90 2.22 11.45
CA ASN A 342 -9.26 3.24 12.43
C ASN A 342 -8.95 4.68 11.97
N GLY A 343 -8.57 4.87 10.70
CA GLY A 343 -8.27 6.19 10.13
C GLY A 343 -6.85 6.71 10.41
N ASN A 344 -6.03 5.98 11.15
CA ASN A 344 -4.62 6.32 11.30
C ASN A 344 -3.83 5.97 10.03
N VAL A 345 -2.64 6.54 9.88
CA VAL A 345 -1.74 6.27 8.75
C VAL A 345 -0.49 5.57 9.27
N LEU A 346 -0.14 4.41 8.71
CA LEU A 346 1.13 3.76 8.97
C LEU A 346 2.16 4.19 7.92
N VAL A 347 3.29 4.75 8.37
CA VAL A 347 4.46 5.01 7.53
C VAL A 347 5.48 3.89 7.75
N VAL A 348 5.79 3.13 6.72
CA VAL A 348 6.66 1.93 6.79
C VAL A 348 7.64 1.90 5.61
N ASN A 349 8.61 0.98 5.65
CA ASN A 349 9.65 0.79 4.63
C ASN A 349 10.58 2.00 4.43
N GLY A 350 11.65 1.82 3.66
CA GLY A 350 12.51 2.90 3.20
C GLY A 350 13.80 3.10 3.99
N ALA A 351 14.47 4.21 3.66
CA ALA A 351 15.84 4.50 4.02
C ALA A 351 15.99 5.92 4.58
N GLY A 352 16.99 6.15 5.42
CA GLY A 352 17.24 7.42 6.10
C GLY A 352 18.14 8.37 5.33
N ALA A 353 18.76 7.90 4.23
CA ALA A 353 19.60 8.68 3.36
C ALA A 353 19.63 8.12 1.92
N GLY A 354 20.01 8.97 0.97
CA GLY A 354 20.08 8.66 -0.46
C GLY A 354 18.73 8.85 -1.17
N THR A 355 18.49 8.05 -2.21
CA THR A 355 17.28 8.15 -3.04
C THR A 355 16.74 6.77 -3.42
N ALA A 356 15.56 6.75 -4.05
CA ALA A 356 15.14 5.61 -4.85
C ALA A 356 16.07 5.42 -6.07
N GLY A 357 16.08 4.20 -6.60
CA GLY A 357 17.05 3.76 -7.60
C GLY A 357 18.02 2.72 -7.04
N TRP A 358 18.78 2.09 -7.94
CA TRP A 358 19.68 1.01 -7.56
C TRP A 358 20.90 1.52 -6.82
N GLU A 359 21.33 0.79 -5.80
CA GLU A 359 22.50 1.08 -4.96
C GLU A 359 22.46 2.41 -4.19
N TYR A 360 21.36 3.17 -4.24
CA TYR A 360 21.34 4.56 -3.77
C TYR A 360 20.76 4.77 -2.38
N GLY A 361 20.05 3.80 -1.78
CA GLY A 361 19.55 3.92 -0.41
C GLY A 361 20.62 3.65 0.65
N ARG A 362 20.61 4.38 1.78
CA ARG A 362 21.47 4.15 2.96
C ARG A 362 20.67 4.25 4.25
N ASN A 363 21.18 3.62 5.31
CA ASN A 363 20.59 3.66 6.67
C ASN A 363 19.13 3.17 6.69
N PRO A 364 18.87 1.86 6.64
CA PRO A 364 17.51 1.34 6.54
C PRO A 364 16.67 1.77 7.76
N VAL A 365 15.44 2.19 7.49
CA VAL A 365 14.54 2.73 8.53
C VAL A 365 13.58 1.64 8.99
N LEU A 366 14.00 0.91 10.02
CA LEU A 366 13.35 -0.34 10.47
C LEU A 366 12.07 -0.13 11.28
N ASN A 367 11.94 0.99 11.98
CA ASN A 367 10.76 1.29 12.78
C ASN A 367 9.65 1.90 11.93
N PRO A 368 8.43 1.36 11.89
CA PRO A 368 7.28 2.11 11.39
C PRO A 368 6.99 3.34 12.24
N VAL A 369 6.24 4.28 11.67
CA VAL A 369 5.69 5.44 12.40
C VAL A 369 4.19 5.46 12.17
N LEU A 370 3.43 5.48 13.26
CA LEU A 370 1.98 5.68 13.22
C LEU A 370 1.69 7.18 13.26
N TYR A 371 0.94 7.69 12.29
CA TYR A 371 0.44 9.05 12.25
C TYR A 371 -1.05 9.07 12.59
N ARG A 372 -1.39 9.81 13.65
CA ARG A 372 -2.74 9.96 14.19
C ARG A 372 -3.29 11.33 13.78
N PRO A 373 -4.12 11.43 12.71
CA PRO A 373 -4.49 12.72 12.12
C PRO A 373 -5.26 13.64 13.06
N ASP A 374 -5.98 13.08 14.04
CA ASP A 374 -6.84 13.83 14.97
C ASP A 374 -6.12 14.29 16.23
N ASN A 375 -4.92 13.78 16.48
CA ASN A 375 -4.11 14.27 17.59
C ASN A 375 -3.70 15.72 17.35
N PRO A 376 -3.41 16.49 18.42
CA PRO A 376 -2.77 17.78 18.31
C PRO A 376 -1.46 17.72 17.52
N ILE A 377 -1.15 18.80 16.80
CA ILE A 377 0.14 18.96 16.12
C ILE A 377 1.27 18.74 17.14
N GLY A 378 2.31 18.00 16.74
CA GLY A 378 3.42 17.63 17.63
C GLY A 378 3.22 16.33 18.42
N SER A 379 2.00 15.78 18.48
CA SER A 379 1.72 14.46 19.08
C SER A 379 1.07 13.48 18.10
N ARG A 380 1.18 13.75 16.79
CA ARG A 380 0.59 12.91 15.73
C ARG A 380 1.46 11.72 15.37
N PHE A 381 2.78 11.82 15.47
CA PHE A 381 3.70 10.76 15.08
C PHE A 381 4.15 9.92 16.27
N GLU A 382 4.00 8.61 16.16
CA GLU A 382 4.35 7.64 17.20
C GLU A 382 5.17 6.51 16.59
N GLN A 383 6.45 6.39 16.99
CA GLN A 383 7.34 5.33 16.53
C GLN A 383 6.87 3.95 17.03
N GLN A 384 6.94 2.94 16.16
CA GLN A 384 6.53 1.56 16.45
C GLN A 384 7.73 0.62 16.54
N ASN A 385 7.51 -0.63 16.95
CA ASN A 385 8.60 -1.61 17.05
C ASN A 385 9.22 -1.93 15.67
N PRO A 386 10.55 -2.10 15.61
CA PRO A 386 11.26 -2.29 14.35
C PRO A 386 11.09 -3.72 13.79
N SER A 387 11.17 -3.84 12.46
CA SER A 387 11.49 -5.11 11.81
C SER A 387 13.01 -5.35 11.85
N SER A 388 13.46 -6.58 11.64
CA SER A 388 14.87 -6.89 11.40
C SER A 388 15.25 -6.90 9.91
N ILE A 389 14.29 -6.71 9.01
CA ILE A 389 14.49 -6.82 7.55
C ILE A 389 14.48 -5.42 6.91
N PRO A 390 15.58 -4.99 6.26
CA PRO A 390 15.61 -3.77 5.46
C PRO A 390 14.67 -3.85 4.24
N ARG A 391 13.63 -3.03 4.22
CA ARG A 391 12.70 -2.89 3.09
C ARG A 391 13.07 -1.64 2.28
N MET A 392 13.94 -1.80 1.28
CA MET A 392 14.56 -0.70 0.52
C MET A 392 13.82 -0.40 -0.79
N TYR A 393 14.50 0.11 -1.82
CA TYR A 393 13.90 0.34 -3.13
C TYR A 393 13.23 -0.93 -3.66
N HIS A 394 12.03 -0.79 -4.23
CA HIS A 394 11.14 -1.89 -4.65
C HIS A 394 10.54 -2.75 -3.51
N SER A 395 10.50 -2.26 -2.27
CA SER A 395 9.56 -2.79 -1.27
C SER A 395 8.14 -2.24 -1.47
N THR A 396 7.15 -2.95 -0.95
CA THR A 396 5.76 -2.48 -0.89
C THR A 396 5.06 -2.89 0.39
N ALA A 397 3.95 -2.21 0.69
CA ALA A 397 3.04 -2.56 1.77
C ALA A 397 1.57 -2.40 1.36
N ILE A 398 0.68 -3.22 1.92
CA ILE A 398 -0.78 -3.12 1.76
C ILE A 398 -1.52 -3.50 3.05
N LEU A 399 -2.70 -2.90 3.28
CA LEU A 399 -3.62 -3.32 4.34
C LEU A 399 -4.31 -4.64 3.97
N LEU A 400 -4.44 -5.55 4.92
CA LEU A 400 -5.20 -6.79 4.80
C LEU A 400 -6.57 -6.69 5.48
N ARG A 401 -7.51 -7.56 5.07
CA ARG A 401 -8.85 -7.64 5.66
C ARG A 401 -8.85 -7.88 7.18
N ASP A 402 -7.85 -8.60 7.69
CA ASP A 402 -7.71 -8.86 9.12
C ASP A 402 -7.10 -7.71 9.93
N GLY A 403 -6.81 -6.57 9.28
CA GLY A 403 -6.28 -5.36 9.90
C GLY A 403 -4.75 -5.32 10.01
N ARG A 404 -4.03 -6.36 9.57
CA ARG A 404 -2.56 -6.35 9.49
C ARG A 404 -2.11 -5.58 8.25
N VAL A 405 -0.84 -5.17 8.24
CA VAL A 405 -0.19 -4.62 7.04
C VAL A 405 0.81 -5.64 6.52
N LEU A 406 0.56 -6.15 5.31
CA LEU A 406 1.48 -7.05 4.61
C LEU A 406 2.62 -6.23 4.01
N VAL A 407 3.85 -6.71 4.16
CA VAL A 407 5.06 -6.06 3.68
C VAL A 407 5.93 -7.07 2.96
N GLY A 408 6.45 -6.68 1.80
CA GLY A 408 7.25 -7.55 0.94
C GLY A 408 8.24 -6.80 0.07
N GLY A 409 9.10 -7.57 -0.59
CA GLY A 409 10.20 -7.06 -1.40
C GLY A 409 11.35 -6.51 -0.55
N SER A 410 12.51 -6.42 -1.15
CA SER A 410 12.92 -5.23 -1.88
C SER A 410 14.01 -5.67 -2.86
N ASN A 411 14.22 -4.93 -3.93
CA ASN A 411 15.28 -5.25 -4.89
C ASN A 411 16.02 -3.97 -5.29
N PRO A 412 16.99 -3.53 -4.50
CA PRO A 412 17.73 -2.29 -4.77
C PRO A 412 18.81 -2.46 -5.85
N HIS A 413 18.68 -3.46 -6.72
CA HIS A 413 19.69 -3.88 -7.69
C HIS A 413 19.14 -3.99 -9.11
N ALA A 414 20.03 -3.93 -10.10
CA ALA A 414 19.68 -4.11 -11.51
C ALA A 414 19.19 -5.54 -11.84
N TYR A 415 19.67 -6.53 -11.08
CA TYR A 415 19.31 -7.94 -11.18
C TYR A 415 19.16 -8.49 -9.76
N TYR A 416 18.60 -9.70 -9.62
CA TYR A 416 18.63 -10.38 -8.32
C TYR A 416 20.07 -10.57 -7.83
N ASN A 417 20.36 -10.02 -6.66
CA ASN A 417 21.66 -10.13 -6.01
C ASN A 417 21.48 -10.39 -4.51
N PHE A 418 21.94 -11.55 -4.07
CA PHE A 418 21.71 -12.05 -2.71
C PHE A 418 22.96 -11.99 -1.82
N THR A 419 24.14 -11.72 -2.37
CA THR A 419 25.42 -11.83 -1.65
C THR A 419 26.39 -10.71 -2.02
N GLY A 420 27.27 -10.33 -1.09
CA GLY A 420 28.31 -9.33 -1.36
C GLY A 420 27.78 -7.91 -1.60
N VAL A 421 26.53 -7.63 -1.22
CA VAL A 421 25.86 -6.33 -1.37
C VAL A 421 25.37 -5.79 -0.04
N LEU A 422 25.15 -4.48 0.03
CA LEU A 422 24.73 -3.81 1.26
C LEU A 422 23.32 -4.23 1.71
N PHE A 423 22.40 -4.39 0.76
CA PHE A 423 21.02 -4.78 1.01
C PHE A 423 20.60 -5.83 -0.02
N PRO A 424 20.71 -7.14 0.30
CA PRO A 424 20.35 -8.22 -0.61
C PRO A 424 18.91 -8.10 -1.14
N THR A 425 18.67 -8.63 -2.34
CA THR A 425 17.32 -8.87 -2.84
C THR A 425 16.53 -9.68 -1.80
N GLU A 426 15.36 -9.18 -1.44
CA GLU A 426 14.53 -9.71 -0.36
C GLU A 426 13.21 -10.26 -0.93
N LEU A 427 13.04 -11.59 -0.80
CA LEU A 427 11.92 -12.36 -1.35
C LEU A 427 10.89 -12.75 -0.28
N SER A 428 11.14 -12.44 0.99
CA SER A 428 10.25 -12.78 2.10
C SER A 428 9.02 -11.88 2.16
N LEU A 429 8.00 -12.40 2.83
CA LEU A 429 6.84 -11.63 3.29
C LEU A 429 6.79 -11.61 4.81
N GLU A 430 6.54 -10.44 5.37
CA GLU A 430 6.23 -10.24 6.77
C GLU A 430 4.94 -9.43 6.93
N ALA A 431 4.26 -9.58 8.06
CA ALA A 431 3.14 -8.73 8.42
C ALA A 431 3.48 -7.91 9.66
N PHE A 432 3.21 -6.61 9.58
CA PHE A 432 3.11 -5.76 10.76
C PHE A 432 1.71 -5.90 11.36
N TYR A 433 1.67 -6.16 12.66
CA TYR A 433 0.48 -6.20 13.50
C TYR A 433 0.42 -4.90 14.30
N PRO A 434 -0.40 -3.92 13.90
CA PRO A 434 -0.58 -2.71 14.70
C PRO A 434 -1.10 -3.04 16.10
N GLN A 435 -0.84 -2.14 17.05
CA GLN A 435 -1.14 -2.36 18.47
C GLN A 435 -2.61 -2.76 18.73
N TYR A 436 -3.53 -2.31 17.89
CA TYR A 436 -4.95 -2.68 18.00
C TYR A 436 -5.22 -4.19 17.79
N LEU A 437 -4.25 -4.97 17.31
CA LEU A 437 -4.33 -6.43 17.18
C LEU A 437 -3.73 -7.19 18.37
N ASP A 438 -3.21 -6.50 19.40
CA ASP A 438 -2.66 -7.16 20.58
C ASP A 438 -3.71 -8.07 21.25
N ALA A 439 -3.27 -9.23 21.73
CA ALA A 439 -4.13 -10.22 22.38
C ALA A 439 -4.92 -9.67 23.58
N LYS A 440 -4.38 -8.65 24.28
CA LYS A 440 -5.06 -7.96 25.39
C LYS A 440 -6.34 -7.23 24.97
N TYR A 441 -6.50 -6.90 23.69
CA TYR A 441 -7.68 -6.24 23.14
C TYR A 441 -8.66 -7.20 22.48
N SER A 442 -8.40 -8.52 22.52
CA SER A 442 -9.22 -9.54 21.85
C SER A 442 -10.70 -9.52 22.26
N ASN A 443 -11.00 -9.21 23.51
CA ASN A 443 -12.37 -9.08 24.02
C ASN A 443 -13.03 -7.73 23.65
N LEU A 444 -12.25 -6.71 23.31
CA LEU A 444 -12.76 -5.40 22.87
C LEU A 444 -12.90 -5.30 21.35
N ARG A 445 -12.27 -6.22 20.61
CA ARG A 445 -12.30 -6.27 19.15
C ARG A 445 -13.69 -6.69 18.65
N PRO A 446 -14.37 -5.85 17.85
CA PRO A 446 -15.68 -6.21 17.33
C PRO A 446 -15.62 -7.37 16.32
N LYS A 447 -16.70 -8.16 16.26
CA LYS A 447 -16.94 -9.15 15.21
C LYS A 447 -18.23 -8.81 14.49
N ILE A 448 -18.14 -8.47 13.20
CA ILE A 448 -19.31 -8.15 12.38
C ILE A 448 -20.14 -9.42 12.14
N ILE A 449 -21.45 -9.31 12.34
CA ILE A 449 -22.45 -10.35 12.10
C ILE A 449 -23.29 -9.98 10.87
N LEU A 450 -23.68 -8.71 10.75
CA LEU A 450 -24.43 -8.18 9.61
C LEU A 450 -23.86 -6.81 9.19
N PRO A 451 -23.85 -6.48 7.88
CA PRO A 451 -24.22 -7.34 6.77
C PRO A 451 -23.25 -8.53 6.58
N ASN A 452 -23.65 -9.52 5.78
CA ASN A 452 -22.74 -10.60 5.40
C ASN A 452 -21.63 -10.04 4.48
N SER A 453 -20.47 -10.70 4.48
CA SER A 453 -19.41 -10.41 3.50
C SER A 453 -19.95 -10.60 2.07
N GLN A 454 -19.45 -9.79 1.14
CA GLN A 454 -19.93 -9.64 -0.25
C GLN A 454 -21.31 -8.97 -0.39
N ALA A 455 -21.81 -8.27 0.62
CA ALA A 455 -23.07 -7.53 0.50
C ALA A 455 -22.96 -6.36 -0.49
N ASN A 456 -24.01 -6.18 -1.29
CA ASN A 456 -24.16 -5.01 -2.18
C ASN A 456 -24.81 -3.87 -1.40
N LEU A 457 -24.20 -2.69 -1.46
CA LEU A 457 -24.63 -1.48 -0.79
C LEU A 457 -24.84 -0.37 -1.81
N GLY A 458 -26.03 0.23 -1.79
CA GLY A 458 -26.36 1.41 -2.59
C GLY A 458 -25.75 2.69 -2.00
N TYR A 459 -25.65 3.74 -2.81
CA TYR A 459 -25.36 5.09 -2.32
C TYR A 459 -26.50 5.67 -1.46
N ALA A 460 -26.13 6.48 -0.46
CA ALA A 460 -27.06 7.11 0.50
C ALA A 460 -28.01 6.11 1.20
N GLN A 461 -27.63 4.83 1.25
CA GLN A 461 -28.39 3.78 1.89
C GLN A 461 -28.12 3.76 3.38
N LYS A 462 -29.19 3.69 4.18
CA LYS A 462 -29.10 3.36 5.61
C LYS A 462 -28.83 1.86 5.77
N VAL A 463 -27.76 1.53 6.50
CA VAL A 463 -27.29 0.17 6.74
C VAL A 463 -27.19 -0.06 8.24
N LYS A 464 -27.84 -1.13 8.70
CA LYS A 464 -27.69 -1.63 10.06
C LYS A 464 -26.49 -2.57 10.12
N VAL A 465 -25.46 -2.16 10.85
CA VAL A 465 -24.28 -2.98 11.09
C VAL A 465 -24.40 -3.60 12.47
N ARG A 466 -24.55 -4.92 12.49
CA ARG A 466 -24.66 -5.70 13.73
C ARG A 466 -23.34 -6.36 14.03
N PHE A 467 -22.87 -6.25 15.26
CA PHE A 467 -21.58 -6.79 15.67
C PHE A 467 -21.59 -7.25 17.13
N MET A 468 -20.66 -8.11 17.48
CA MET A 468 -20.46 -8.61 18.84
C MET A 468 -19.16 -8.05 19.43
N VAL A 469 -19.17 -7.70 20.71
CA VAL A 469 -17.99 -7.38 21.52
C VAL A 469 -18.14 -8.08 22.85
N THR A 470 -17.24 -9.03 23.17
CA THR A 470 -17.38 -9.87 24.38
C THR A 470 -17.00 -9.15 25.67
N GLY A 471 -16.22 -8.07 25.59
CA GLY A 471 -15.93 -7.16 26.69
C GLY A 471 -16.97 -6.04 26.83
N THR A 472 -16.69 -5.08 27.71
CA THR A 472 -17.56 -3.90 27.89
C THR A 472 -17.41 -2.94 26.71
N LEU A 473 -18.53 -2.66 26.03
CA LEU A 473 -18.57 -1.69 24.93
C LEU A 473 -18.75 -0.26 25.46
N ALA A 474 -17.89 0.65 25.04
CA ALA A 474 -18.12 2.09 25.11
C ALA A 474 -18.96 2.54 23.89
N GLN A 475 -20.28 2.63 24.07
CA GLN A 475 -21.24 2.88 22.98
C GLN A 475 -20.96 4.13 22.13
N ASN A 476 -20.38 5.18 22.73
CA ASN A 476 -20.05 6.44 22.06
C ASN A 476 -18.66 6.44 21.40
N MET A 477 -17.93 5.33 21.48
CA MET A 477 -16.58 5.16 20.91
C MET A 477 -16.59 4.10 19.80
N VAL A 478 -17.71 4.01 19.07
CA VAL A 478 -17.89 3.10 17.94
C VAL A 478 -17.89 3.91 16.65
N SER A 479 -17.14 3.44 15.67
CA SER A 479 -17.15 3.99 14.31
C SER A 479 -17.20 2.89 13.28
N VAL A 480 -17.92 3.10 12.19
CA VAL A 480 -17.91 2.20 11.03
C VAL A 480 -17.11 2.85 9.91
N THR A 481 -16.18 2.10 9.33
CA THR A 481 -15.31 2.60 8.27
C THR A 481 -15.33 1.70 7.05
N MET A 482 -15.23 2.29 5.86
CA MET A 482 -14.99 1.56 4.61
C MET A 482 -13.61 1.91 4.05
N VAL A 483 -12.86 0.90 3.65
CA VAL A 483 -11.50 1.05 3.11
C VAL A 483 -11.42 0.52 1.68
N ALA A 484 -11.02 1.36 0.74
CA ALA A 484 -10.67 0.92 -0.62
C ALA A 484 -9.25 0.35 -0.61
N PRO A 485 -9.03 -0.88 -1.11
CA PRO A 485 -7.69 -1.48 -1.19
C PRO A 485 -6.81 -0.72 -2.19
N SER A 486 -5.54 -0.57 -1.87
CA SER A 486 -4.55 0.08 -2.74
C SER A 486 -4.01 -0.85 -3.81
N PHE A 487 -3.59 -0.26 -4.93
CA PHE A 487 -2.50 -0.80 -5.74
C PHE A 487 -1.21 -0.11 -5.28
N THR A 488 -0.27 -0.85 -4.68
CA THR A 488 0.96 -0.26 -4.13
C THR A 488 2.17 -0.63 -4.97
N THR A 489 2.97 0.37 -5.35
CA THR A 489 4.31 0.19 -5.88
C THR A 489 5.13 1.47 -5.70
N HIS A 490 6.46 1.35 -5.64
CA HIS A 490 7.37 2.49 -5.62
C HIS A 490 6.97 3.58 -4.62
N SER A 491 6.57 3.17 -3.41
CA SER A 491 6.22 4.06 -2.29
C SER A 491 4.92 4.85 -2.46
N PHE A 492 4.07 4.48 -3.42
CA PHE A 492 2.75 5.07 -3.57
C PHE A 492 1.66 4.00 -3.63
N SER A 493 0.68 4.14 -2.74
CA SER A 493 -0.50 3.29 -2.64
C SER A 493 -1.67 3.96 -3.33
N MET A 494 -1.78 3.70 -4.63
CA MET A 494 -2.76 4.29 -5.54
C MET A 494 -4.19 3.89 -5.15
N SER A 495 -5.15 4.80 -5.32
CA SER A 495 -6.60 4.61 -5.11
C SER A 495 -7.05 4.27 -3.67
N GLN A 496 -6.14 4.14 -2.70
CA GLN A 496 -6.56 3.89 -1.31
C GLN A 496 -7.44 5.03 -0.77
N ARG A 497 -8.41 4.67 0.05
CA ARG A 497 -9.31 5.63 0.68
C ARG A 497 -9.92 5.03 1.93
N VAL A 498 -10.05 5.84 2.98
CA VAL A 498 -10.85 5.49 4.15
C VAL A 498 -12.02 6.46 4.26
N LEU A 499 -13.20 5.90 4.45
CA LEU A 499 -14.45 6.60 4.62
C LEU A 499 -14.96 6.29 6.03
N VAL A 500 -15.14 7.30 6.86
CA VAL A 500 -15.83 7.14 8.14
C VAL A 500 -17.32 7.38 7.88
N LEU A 501 -18.11 6.32 8.03
CA LEU A 501 -19.55 6.41 7.83
C LEU A 501 -20.17 7.15 9.02
N GLY A 502 -21.01 8.12 8.71
CA GLY A 502 -21.81 8.86 9.68
C GLY A 502 -23.20 8.26 9.85
N GLY A 503 -23.93 8.83 10.80
CA GLY A 503 -25.17 8.33 11.37
C GLY A 503 -25.21 8.77 12.83
N ASP A 504 -26.17 8.24 13.60
CA ASP A 504 -26.19 8.50 15.04
C ASP A 504 -24.94 7.93 15.74
N ASN A 505 -24.27 6.93 15.13
CA ASN A 505 -23.01 6.29 15.58
C ASN A 505 -23.00 5.83 17.05
N VAL A 506 -24.15 5.85 17.72
CA VAL A 506 -24.37 5.28 19.04
C VAL A 506 -24.78 3.82 18.85
N ALA A 507 -23.97 2.92 19.37
CA ALA A 507 -24.27 1.49 19.34
C ALA A 507 -25.41 1.16 20.32
N VAL A 508 -26.47 0.53 19.81
CA VAL A 508 -27.62 0.07 20.59
C VAL A 508 -27.39 -1.38 21.00
N TYR A 509 -27.49 -1.67 22.31
CA TYR A 509 -27.45 -3.04 22.82
C TYR A 509 -28.69 -3.82 22.39
N LEU A 510 -28.50 -5.04 21.89
CA LEU A 510 -29.59 -5.95 21.54
C LEU A 510 -29.72 -7.07 22.59
N CYS A 511 -28.80 -8.03 22.55
CA CYS A 511 -28.75 -9.18 23.45
C CYS A 511 -27.36 -9.84 23.38
N GLU A 512 -26.97 -10.62 24.38
CA GLU A 512 -25.80 -11.51 24.33
C GLU A 512 -24.53 -10.85 23.77
N SER A 513 -24.18 -9.67 24.28
CA SER A 513 -23.00 -8.90 23.83
C SER A 513 -23.04 -8.47 22.36
N THR A 514 -24.23 -8.46 21.75
CA THR A 514 -24.50 -8.03 20.39
C THR A 514 -25.07 -6.61 20.40
N TYR A 515 -24.55 -5.81 19.49
CA TYR A 515 -24.90 -4.40 19.32
C TYR A 515 -25.21 -4.11 17.86
N GLU A 516 -25.96 -3.04 17.62
CA GLU A 516 -26.29 -2.56 16.28
C GLU A 516 -26.00 -1.06 16.20
N VAL A 517 -25.39 -0.64 15.09
CA VAL A 517 -25.21 0.76 14.73
C VAL A 517 -25.82 0.98 13.35
N GLU A 518 -26.62 2.03 13.19
CA GLU A 518 -27.15 2.44 11.90
C GLU A 518 -26.23 3.52 11.31
N VAL A 519 -25.72 3.26 10.11
CA VAL A 519 -24.85 4.18 9.37
C VAL A 519 -25.41 4.43 7.98
N THR A 520 -25.01 5.53 7.36
CA THR A 520 -25.39 5.85 5.97
C THR A 520 -24.18 5.72 5.08
N THR A 521 -24.31 4.93 4.01
CA THR A 521 -23.28 4.76 2.99
C THR A 521 -22.99 6.10 2.27
N PRO A 522 -21.85 6.23 1.57
CA PRO A 522 -21.50 7.45 0.85
C PRO A 522 -22.61 7.91 -0.10
N ASN A 523 -22.72 9.22 -0.30
CA ASN A 523 -23.80 9.82 -1.09
C ASN A 523 -23.60 9.74 -2.62
N SER A 524 -22.37 9.49 -3.08
CA SER A 524 -22.02 9.53 -4.50
C SER A 524 -20.73 8.78 -4.82
N GLY A 525 -20.57 8.45 -6.11
CA GLY A 525 -19.33 7.89 -6.66
C GLY A 525 -18.10 8.81 -6.56
N ASN A 526 -18.29 10.12 -6.38
CA ASN A 526 -17.16 11.06 -6.17
C ASN A 526 -16.50 10.83 -4.80
N VAL A 527 -17.33 10.57 -3.79
CA VAL A 527 -16.86 10.26 -2.42
C VAL A 527 -16.39 8.82 -2.32
N ALA A 528 -17.03 7.89 -3.01
CA ALA A 528 -16.64 6.48 -3.02
C ALA A 528 -16.92 5.87 -4.40
N PRO A 529 -15.95 5.82 -5.32
CA PRO A 529 -16.14 5.17 -6.61
C PRO A 529 -16.66 3.74 -6.45
N SER A 530 -17.52 3.29 -7.37
CA SER A 530 -18.09 1.95 -7.29
C SER A 530 -16.99 0.88 -7.28
N GLY A 531 -17.17 -0.15 -6.46
CA GLY A 531 -16.20 -1.23 -6.31
C GLY A 531 -16.25 -1.93 -4.96
N TYR A 532 -15.25 -2.76 -4.72
CA TYR A 532 -15.12 -3.51 -3.47
C TYR A 532 -14.39 -2.70 -2.40
N TYR A 533 -14.97 -2.68 -1.20
CA TYR A 533 -14.42 -2.04 -0.01
C TYR A 533 -14.39 -3.05 1.14
N LEU A 534 -13.44 -2.86 2.04
CA LEU A 534 -13.43 -3.51 3.34
C LEU A 534 -14.23 -2.67 4.34
N LEU A 535 -15.31 -3.23 4.88
CA LEU A 535 -16.09 -2.60 5.95
C LEU A 535 -15.61 -3.11 7.32
N PHE A 536 -15.32 -2.19 8.22
CA PHE A 536 -14.88 -2.46 9.59
C PHE A 536 -15.79 -1.76 10.60
N VAL A 537 -15.88 -2.35 11.79
CA VAL A 537 -16.36 -1.65 13.00
C VAL A 537 -15.16 -1.48 13.92
N ALA A 538 -14.88 -0.24 14.32
CA ALA A 538 -13.86 0.06 15.32
C ALA A 538 -14.51 0.48 16.64
N HIS A 539 -14.00 -0.07 17.73
CA HIS A 539 -14.37 0.27 19.10
C HIS A 539 -13.13 0.74 19.84
N GLN A 540 -13.09 2.00 20.30
CA GLN A 540 -11.90 2.60 20.92
C GLN A 540 -10.63 2.42 20.07
N ASP A 541 -10.73 2.75 18.77
CA ASP A 541 -9.68 2.57 17.75
C ASP A 541 -9.26 1.11 17.47
N ILE A 542 -9.95 0.11 18.04
CA ILE A 542 -9.71 -1.31 17.82
C ILE A 542 -10.66 -1.82 16.73
N PRO A 543 -10.19 -2.07 15.49
CA PRO A 543 -11.03 -2.50 14.40
C PRO A 543 -11.32 -4.00 14.45
N SER A 544 -12.49 -4.37 13.96
CA SER A 544 -12.88 -5.75 13.68
C SER A 544 -11.94 -6.43 12.68
N GLU A 545 -12.15 -7.71 12.43
CA GLU A 545 -11.84 -8.24 11.10
C GLU A 545 -12.82 -7.60 10.11
N GLY A 546 -12.33 -7.15 8.96
CA GLY A 546 -13.16 -6.51 7.95
C GLY A 546 -14.04 -7.53 7.23
N ILE A 547 -15.12 -7.07 6.62
CA ILE A 547 -15.89 -7.83 5.64
C ILE A 547 -15.82 -7.14 4.28
N TRP A 548 -15.91 -7.89 3.19
CA TRP A 548 -16.03 -7.27 1.88
C TRP A 548 -17.45 -6.76 1.66
N VAL A 549 -17.59 -5.58 1.08
CA VAL A 549 -18.85 -5.05 0.58
C VAL A 549 -18.62 -4.45 -0.80
N HIS A 550 -19.65 -4.46 -1.63
CA HIS A 550 -19.62 -3.89 -2.97
C HIS A 550 -20.52 -2.64 -3.01
N VAL A 551 -19.98 -1.51 -3.45
CA VAL A 551 -20.69 -0.22 -3.53
C VAL A 551 -21.11 0.04 -4.95
N GLN A 552 -22.40 0.33 -5.18
CA GLN A 552 -22.94 0.59 -6.52
C GLN A 552 -24.16 1.51 -6.55
#